data_AF-A0A2E6A7H6-F1
#
_entry.id   AF-A0A2E6A7H6-F1
#
_cell.length_a   1.000
_cell.length_b   1.000
_cell.length_c   1.000
_cell.angle_alpha   90.00
_cell.angle_beta   90.00
_cell.angle_gamma   90.00
#
_symmetry.space_group_name_H-M   'P 1'
#
loop_
_entity.id
_entity.type
_entity.pdbx_description
1 polymer ?
#
loop_
_entity_poly.entity_id
_entity_poly.type
_entity_poly.pdbx_seq_one_letter_code
_entity_poly.pdbx_strand_id
1 'polypeptide(L)'
;MVPSAAPTTQNSLPVILSPIQNEISVAENRTFVDNFSAMDVDDDDLAYWLSGPDAKLFLISDRGELRFRVAPDFESSEDQDNDNIYIMSLNVSDGVDAVSMLITISVTDQDENKFDQGPFDGVRIE
;
A
#
# COMPACT_ATOMS: atom_id res chain seq x y z
N MET A 1 -18.75 -19.62 49.84
CA MET A 1 -17.68 -19.43 48.84
C MET A 1 -18.36 -18.92 47.58
N VAL A 2 -18.23 -17.64 47.25
CA VAL A 2 -18.66 -17.14 45.93
C VAL A 2 -17.51 -17.37 44.95
N PRO A 3 -17.74 -17.90 43.74
CA PRO A 3 -16.68 -18.01 42.75
C PRO A 3 -16.26 -16.60 42.34
N SER A 4 -14.99 -16.27 42.50
CA SER A 4 -14.39 -15.08 41.90
C SER A 4 -14.39 -15.33 40.39
N ALA A 5 -15.22 -14.61 39.64
CA ALA A 5 -15.06 -14.53 38.19
C ALA A 5 -13.63 -14.00 37.93
N ALA A 6 -12.89 -14.67 37.05
CA ALA A 6 -11.63 -14.12 36.56
C ALA A 6 -11.95 -12.81 35.82
N PRO A 7 -11.14 -11.74 35.96
CA PRO A 7 -11.30 -10.59 35.09
C PRO A 7 -11.04 -11.07 33.65
N THR A 8 -12.08 -11.14 32.84
CA THR A 8 -11.89 -11.26 31.39
C THR A 8 -11.40 -9.90 30.94
N THR A 9 -10.10 -9.76 30.69
CA THR A 9 -9.57 -8.56 30.05
C THR A 9 -10.27 -8.41 28.70
N GLN A 10 -10.92 -7.26 28.51
CA GLN A 10 -11.58 -6.95 27.26
C GLN A 10 -10.51 -6.73 26.18
N ASN A 11 -10.67 -7.35 25.02
CA ASN A 11 -9.80 -7.16 23.86
C ASN A 11 -9.75 -5.69 23.45
N SER A 12 -8.56 -5.19 23.12
CA SER A 12 -8.36 -3.89 22.51
C SER A 12 -8.32 -4.02 20.98
N LEU A 13 -8.72 -2.97 20.27
CA LEU A 13 -8.63 -2.99 18.81
C LEU A 13 -7.19 -2.68 18.36
N PRO A 14 -6.72 -3.29 17.26
CA PRO A 14 -5.48 -2.87 16.63
C PRO A 14 -5.56 -1.42 16.17
N VAL A 15 -4.43 -0.71 16.20
CA VAL A 15 -4.32 0.68 15.77
C VAL A 15 -3.28 0.80 14.67
N ILE A 16 -3.70 1.25 13.48
CA ILE A 16 -2.78 1.61 12.39
C ILE A 16 -2.11 2.95 12.75
N LEU A 17 -0.78 2.95 12.81
CA LEU A 17 0.04 4.08 13.28
C LEU A 17 0.67 4.89 12.14
N SER A 18 1.13 4.20 11.10
CA SER A 18 1.81 4.85 9.99
C SER A 18 1.65 4.03 8.70
N PRO A 19 1.67 4.69 7.53
CA PRO A 19 1.31 6.11 7.36
C PRO A 19 -0.10 6.38 7.92
N ILE A 20 -0.33 7.60 8.43
CA ILE A 20 -1.68 8.05 8.84
C ILE A 20 -2.48 8.57 7.65
N GLN A 21 -1.80 8.86 6.54
CA GLN A 21 -2.42 9.30 5.30
C GLN A 21 -2.88 8.08 4.53
N ASN A 22 -4.03 8.22 3.90
CA ASN A 22 -4.62 7.21 3.04
C ASN A 22 -4.49 7.54 1.55
N GLU A 23 -3.90 8.68 1.20
CA GLU A 23 -3.60 9.07 -0.19
C GLU A 23 -2.09 8.99 -0.38
N ILE A 24 -1.66 8.13 -1.30
CA ILE A 24 -0.25 7.85 -1.56
C ILE A 24 0.03 8.12 -3.03
N SER A 25 1.12 8.83 -3.32
CA SER A 25 1.57 9.05 -4.69
C SER A 25 2.84 8.26 -4.96
N VAL A 26 2.83 7.47 -6.03
CA VAL A 26 3.94 6.60 -6.42
C VAL A 26 4.32 6.92 -7.86
N ALA A 27 5.61 7.14 -8.11
CA ALA A 27 6.09 7.23 -9.49
C ALA A 27 5.95 5.86 -10.17
N GLU A 28 5.58 5.86 -11.45
CA GLU A 28 5.54 4.65 -12.27
C GLU A 28 6.88 3.89 -12.29
N ASN A 29 6.87 2.69 -12.89
CA ASN A 29 8.04 1.81 -12.99
C ASN A 29 8.61 1.37 -11.62
N ARG A 30 7.81 1.46 -10.54
CA ARG A 30 8.17 1.03 -9.19
C ARG A 30 7.08 0.18 -8.56
N THR A 31 7.48 -0.87 -7.86
CA THR A 31 6.52 -1.74 -7.16
C THR A 31 6.31 -1.34 -5.71
N PHE A 32 7.30 -0.79 -5.02
CA PHE A 32 7.15 -0.38 -3.63
C PHE A 32 6.20 0.82 -3.51
N VAL A 33 5.22 0.72 -2.61
CA VAL A 33 4.24 1.78 -2.32
C VAL A 33 4.59 2.45 -1.00
N ASP A 34 4.42 1.73 0.11
CA ASP A 34 4.67 2.21 1.47
C ASP A 34 4.80 1.03 2.44
N ASN A 35 5.17 1.32 3.70
CA ASN A 35 5.22 0.34 4.78
C ASN A 35 4.28 0.74 5.92
N PHE A 36 3.18 0.00 6.06
CA PHE A 36 2.21 0.20 7.12
C PHE A 36 2.68 -0.43 8.43
N SER A 37 2.44 0.26 9.54
CA SER A 37 2.69 -0.25 10.89
C SER A 37 1.41 -0.17 11.70
N ALA A 38 1.11 -1.22 12.46
CA ALA A 38 0.04 -1.22 13.45
C ALA A 38 0.55 -1.79 14.78
N MET A 39 -0.20 -1.54 15.85
CA MET A 39 0.06 -2.09 17.17
C MET A 39 -1.25 -2.48 17.83
N ASP A 40 -1.19 -3.48 18.70
CA ASP A 40 -2.21 -3.72 19.71
C ASP A 40 -1.65 -3.39 21.11
N VAL A 41 -2.47 -2.84 22.00
CA VAL A 41 -2.05 -2.51 23.37
C VAL A 41 -1.98 -3.74 24.27
N ASP A 42 -2.68 -4.81 23.89
CA ASP A 42 -2.63 -6.11 24.55
C ASP A 42 -1.42 -6.97 24.07
N ASP A 43 -0.62 -6.44 23.12
CA ASP A 43 0.58 -7.07 22.52
C ASP A 43 0.28 -8.35 21.72
N ASP A 44 -0.93 -8.42 21.13
CA ASP A 44 -1.36 -9.51 20.26
C ASP A 44 -0.68 -9.47 18.87
N ASP A 45 -0.50 -10.66 18.27
CA ASP A 45 0.04 -10.81 16.92
C ASP A 45 -0.93 -10.26 15.87
N LEU A 46 -0.42 -9.49 14.91
CA LEU A 46 -1.23 -8.83 13.89
C LEU A 46 -1.15 -9.50 12.51
N ALA A 47 -2.32 -9.67 11.88
CA ALA A 47 -2.46 -10.16 10.52
C ALA A 47 -2.92 -9.05 9.57
N TYR A 48 -2.31 -8.98 8.39
CA TYR A 48 -2.56 -7.96 7.37
C TYR A 48 -3.16 -8.58 6.10
N TRP A 49 -4.18 -7.95 5.52
CA TRP A 49 -4.70 -8.32 4.20
C TRP A 49 -5.34 -7.15 3.47
N LEU A 50 -5.45 -7.27 2.14
CA LEU A 50 -6.06 -6.28 1.26
C LEU A 50 -7.44 -6.76 0.79
N SER A 51 -8.37 -5.83 0.63
CA SER A 51 -9.69 -6.05 0.04
C SER A 51 -10.09 -4.84 -0.83
N GLY A 52 -11.14 -4.98 -1.63
CA GLY A 52 -11.62 -3.92 -2.52
C GLY A 52 -11.27 -4.15 -4.01
N PRO A 53 -11.61 -3.18 -4.87
CA PRO A 53 -11.54 -3.33 -6.34
C PRO A 53 -10.14 -3.70 -6.84
N ASP A 54 -9.11 -2.96 -6.39
CA ASP A 54 -7.76 -3.06 -6.95
C ASP A 54 -6.82 -3.92 -6.11
N ALA A 55 -7.28 -4.45 -4.97
CA ALA A 55 -6.46 -5.26 -4.07
C ALA A 55 -5.73 -6.42 -4.76
N LYS A 56 -6.31 -6.99 -5.82
CA LYS A 56 -5.70 -8.07 -6.62
C LYS A 56 -4.40 -7.65 -7.31
N LEU A 57 -4.18 -6.35 -7.54
CA LEU A 57 -2.98 -5.79 -8.19
C LEU A 57 -1.83 -5.60 -7.19
N PHE A 58 -2.07 -5.82 -5.91
CA PHE A 58 -1.12 -5.56 -4.83
C PHE A 58 -0.82 -6.80 -3.98
N LEU A 59 0.21 -6.65 -3.17
CA LEU A 59 0.67 -7.56 -2.13
C LEU A 59 0.91 -6.76 -0.85
N ILE A 60 0.52 -7.32 0.28
CA ILE A 60 0.87 -6.83 1.63
C ILE A 60 1.64 -7.93 2.35
N SER A 61 2.76 -7.59 2.99
CA SER A 61 3.48 -8.53 3.84
C SER A 61 2.87 -8.61 5.24
N ASP A 62 3.27 -9.62 6.01
CA ASP A 62 3.00 -9.74 7.44
C ASP A 62 3.59 -8.59 8.28
N ARG A 63 4.52 -7.82 7.71
CA ARG A 63 5.12 -6.62 8.31
C ARG A 63 4.56 -5.31 7.75
N GLY A 64 3.47 -5.39 6.99
CA GLY A 64 2.77 -4.22 6.44
C GLY A 64 3.44 -3.58 5.21
N GLU A 65 4.41 -4.22 4.57
CA GLU A 65 5.02 -3.70 3.35
C GLU A 65 4.06 -3.87 2.15
N LEU A 66 3.53 -2.75 1.64
CA LEU A 66 2.62 -2.70 0.51
C LEU A 66 3.39 -2.51 -0.79
N ARG A 67 3.09 -3.35 -1.78
CA ARG A 67 3.67 -3.23 -3.13
C ARG A 67 2.69 -3.61 -4.22
N PHE A 68 2.88 -3.06 -5.42
CA PHE A 68 2.29 -3.60 -6.64
C PHE A 68 2.87 -4.99 -6.97
N ARG A 69 2.07 -5.84 -7.61
CA ARG A 69 2.51 -7.13 -8.17
C ARG A 69 3.36 -6.94 -9.43
N VAL A 70 2.97 -5.98 -10.26
CA VAL A 70 3.63 -5.56 -11.49
C VAL A 70 3.84 -4.05 -11.37
N ALA A 71 4.99 -3.53 -11.77
CA ALA A 71 5.20 -2.09 -11.73
C ALA A 71 4.17 -1.41 -12.66
N PRO A 72 3.50 -0.34 -12.20
CA PRO A 72 2.57 0.38 -13.06
C PRO A 72 3.34 1.14 -14.14
N ASP A 73 2.70 1.28 -15.30
CA ASP A 73 3.12 2.06 -16.47
C ASP A 73 2.00 3.07 -16.70
N PHE A 74 2.32 4.37 -16.64
CA PHE A 74 1.31 5.43 -16.64
C PHE A 74 0.59 5.50 -18.00
N GLU A 75 1.29 5.24 -19.10
CA GLU A 75 0.75 5.21 -20.47
C GLU A 75 -0.08 3.95 -20.76
N SER A 76 0.11 2.88 -19.97
CA SER A 76 -0.55 1.59 -20.12
C SER A 76 -1.09 1.03 -18.80
N SER A 77 -1.93 1.82 -18.11
CA SER A 77 -2.53 1.41 -16.83
C SER A 77 -3.21 0.03 -16.89
N GLU A 78 -3.03 -0.77 -15.84
CA GLU A 78 -3.68 -2.07 -15.67
C GLU A 78 -4.90 -2.01 -14.71
N ASP A 79 -5.26 -0.82 -14.21
CA ASP A 79 -6.48 -0.63 -13.40
C ASP A 79 -7.76 -0.76 -14.26
N GLN A 80 -8.88 -0.96 -13.58
CA GLN A 80 -10.12 -1.34 -14.24
C GLN A 80 -10.73 -0.20 -15.07
N ASP A 81 -10.44 1.04 -14.70
CA ASP A 81 -10.96 2.28 -15.27
C ASP A 81 -9.92 3.12 -16.03
N ASN A 82 -8.64 2.72 -16.05
CA ASN A 82 -7.55 3.37 -16.80
C ASN A 82 -7.32 4.82 -16.40
N ASP A 83 -7.42 5.13 -15.10
CA ASP A 83 -7.27 6.49 -14.57
C ASP A 83 -5.99 6.70 -13.73
N ASN A 84 -5.19 5.64 -13.54
CA ASN A 84 -3.97 5.61 -12.72
C ASN A 84 -4.25 5.84 -11.23
N ILE A 85 -5.47 5.56 -10.77
CA ILE A 85 -5.92 5.66 -9.38
C ILE A 85 -6.39 4.29 -8.89
N TYR A 86 -5.70 3.77 -7.90
CA TYR A 86 -5.96 2.44 -7.34
C TYR A 86 -6.59 2.57 -5.96
N ILE A 87 -7.75 1.93 -5.76
CA ILE A 87 -8.51 2.01 -4.51
C ILE A 87 -8.61 0.62 -3.87
N MET A 88 -8.19 0.53 -2.61
CA MET A 88 -8.30 -0.69 -1.81
C MET A 88 -8.48 -0.38 -0.33
N SER A 89 -8.79 -1.40 0.46
CA SER A 89 -8.79 -1.33 1.92
C SER A 89 -7.66 -2.19 2.47
N LEU A 90 -6.80 -1.59 3.29
CA LEU A 90 -5.91 -2.33 4.18
C LEU A 90 -6.70 -2.74 5.42
N ASN A 91 -6.53 -4.00 5.84
CA ASN A 91 -7.17 -4.53 7.03
C ASN A 91 -6.10 -5.13 7.95
N VAL A 92 -6.25 -4.88 9.25
CA VAL A 92 -5.37 -5.40 10.30
C VAL A 92 -6.23 -6.02 11.39
N SER A 93 -5.88 -7.23 11.83
CA SER A 93 -6.60 -7.97 12.88
C SER A 93 -5.64 -8.59 13.89
N ASP A 94 -6.05 -8.61 15.15
CA ASP A 94 -5.44 -9.35 16.27
C ASP A 94 -5.97 -10.81 16.38
N GLY A 95 -6.83 -11.23 15.45
CA GLY A 95 -7.50 -12.54 15.46
C GLY A 95 -8.86 -12.57 16.19
N VAL A 96 -9.24 -11.50 16.88
CA VAL A 96 -10.53 -11.30 17.55
C VAL A 96 -11.33 -10.19 16.86
N ASP A 97 -10.73 -9.01 16.75
CA ASP A 97 -11.29 -7.83 16.11
C ASP A 97 -10.42 -7.37 14.93
N ALA A 98 -10.92 -6.43 14.13
CA ALA A 98 -10.21 -5.90 12.99
C ALA A 98 -10.50 -4.42 12.75
N VAL A 99 -9.50 -3.72 12.21
CA VAL A 99 -9.61 -2.35 11.72
C VAL A 99 -9.29 -2.27 10.24
N SER A 100 -9.93 -1.34 9.55
CA SER A 100 -9.78 -1.13 8.11
C SER A 100 -9.44 0.33 7.81
N MET A 101 -8.56 0.54 6.83
CA MET A 101 -8.25 1.85 6.27
C MET A 101 -8.37 1.77 4.75
N LEU A 102 -9.27 2.58 4.19
CA LEU A 102 -9.33 2.81 2.75
C LEU A 102 -8.04 3.51 2.34
N ILE A 103 -7.39 3.07 1.27
CA ILE A 103 -6.18 3.62 0.67
C ILE A 103 -6.46 3.93 -0.79
N THR A 104 -6.01 5.10 -1.23
CA THR A 104 -6.01 5.57 -2.62
C THR A 104 -4.57 5.78 -3.04
N ILE A 105 -4.13 5.12 -4.11
CA ILE A 105 -2.79 5.28 -4.67
C ILE A 105 -2.91 5.94 -6.04
N SER A 106 -2.23 7.06 -6.24
CA SER A 106 -2.09 7.69 -7.55
C SER A 106 -0.71 7.41 -8.15
N VAL A 107 -0.70 6.93 -9.39
CA VAL A 107 0.55 6.75 -10.15
C VAL A 107 0.87 8.05 -10.89
N THR A 108 2.11 8.50 -10.81
CA THR A 108 2.57 9.70 -11.54
C THR A 108 3.51 9.33 -12.67
N ASP A 109 3.24 9.93 -13.83
CA ASP A 109 4.09 9.96 -15.02
C ASP A 109 5.52 10.44 -14.69
N GLN A 110 6.50 9.73 -15.22
CA GLN A 110 7.90 10.11 -15.32
C GLN A 110 8.33 10.06 -16.79
N ASP A 111 8.50 11.22 -17.42
CA ASP A 111 9.08 11.38 -18.77
C ASP A 111 10.18 10.35 -19.10
N GLU A 112 9.80 9.31 -19.83
CA GLU A 112 10.73 8.27 -20.30
C GLU A 112 11.47 8.71 -21.57
N ASN A 113 10.90 9.68 -22.28
CA ASN A 113 11.39 10.21 -23.55
C ASN A 113 12.46 11.30 -23.41
N LYS A 114 13.16 11.37 -22.28
CA LYS A 114 14.38 12.17 -22.19
C LYS A 114 15.51 11.47 -22.93
N PHE A 115 15.42 11.50 -24.26
CA PHE A 115 16.63 11.52 -25.06
C PHE A 115 17.44 12.68 -24.50
N ASP A 116 18.54 12.38 -23.82
CA ASP A 116 19.64 13.30 -23.65
C ASP A 116 20.12 13.63 -25.07
N GLN A 117 19.44 14.59 -25.70
CA GLN A 117 19.91 15.29 -26.88
C GLN A 117 21.06 16.18 -26.40
N GLY A 118 22.13 15.53 -25.92
CA GLY A 118 23.44 16.12 -25.87
C GLY A 118 23.79 16.61 -27.28
N PRO A 119 24.61 17.65 -27.40
CA PRO A 119 24.81 18.40 -28.63
C PRO A 119 25.65 17.60 -29.62
N PHE A 120 25.07 16.58 -30.24
CA PHE A 120 25.60 15.93 -31.43
C PHE A 120 24.76 16.30 -32.64
N ASP A 121 24.44 17.60 -32.76
CA ASP A 121 24.14 18.17 -34.07
C ASP A 121 25.45 18.56 -34.75
N GLY A 122 25.83 17.79 -35.77
CA GLY A 122 26.64 18.33 -36.86
C GLY A 122 28.13 18.02 -36.88
N VAL A 123 28.54 16.75 -36.82
CA VAL A 123 29.83 16.36 -37.42
C VAL A 123 29.63 15.30 -38.51
N ARG A 124 29.39 15.79 -39.74
CA ARG A 124 29.84 15.08 -40.94
C ARG A 124 31.36 15.22 -40.98
N ILE A 125 32.10 14.13 -40.80
CA ILE A 125 33.44 14.01 -41.38
C ILE A 125 33.29 13.13 -42.62
N GLU A 126 33.80 13.70 -43.72
CA GLU A 126 33.96 13.24 -45.11
C GLU A 126 33.74 11.76 -45.45
#